data_AF-A0A2M7RU56-F1
#
_entry.id   AF-A0A2M7RU56-F1
#
_cell.length_a   1.000
_cell.length_b   1.000
_cell.length_c   1.000
_cell.angle_alpha   90.00
_cell.angle_beta   90.00
_cell.angle_gamma   90.00
#
_symmetry.space_group_name_H-M   'P 1'
#
loop_
_entity.id
_entity.type
_entity.pdbx_description
1 polymer ?
#
loop_
_entity_poly.entity_id
_entity_poly.type
_entity_poly.pdbx_seq_one_letter_code
_entity_poly.pdbx_strand_id
1 'polypeptide(L)'
;MQANKWLNTLNVESNLFSKHLSLYADVGMAATISRDFLGNEVDKISDFAYNVGIALKIFPDFFEIYFPITSSGELNQLKYQDKIRFVLNLKLIQPFEIVRKFDM
;
A
#
# COMPACT_ATOMS: atom_id res chain seq x y z
N MET A 1 22.39 -10.42 4.19
CA MET A 1 21.54 -9.25 3.93
C MET A 1 21.04 -9.36 2.50
N GLN A 2 19.74 -9.56 2.31
CA GLN A 2 19.13 -9.50 0.97
C GLN A 2 18.97 -8.02 0.62
N ALA A 3 19.60 -7.58 -0.47
CA ALA A 3 19.49 -6.21 -0.95
C ALA A 3 18.44 -6.17 -2.07
N ASN A 4 17.43 -5.31 -1.97
CA ASN A 4 16.43 -5.18 -3.02
C ASN A 4 17.06 -4.54 -4.25
N LYS A 5 16.98 -5.20 -5.41
CA LYS A 5 17.56 -4.72 -6.67
C LYS A 5 16.61 -3.76 -7.37
N TRP A 6 15.35 -4.17 -7.50
CA TRP A 6 14.30 -3.37 -8.11
C TRP A 6 12.92 -3.78 -7.59
N LEU A 7 11.98 -2.83 -7.61
CA LEU A 7 10.58 -3.01 -7.27
C LEU A 7 9.75 -2.29 -8.34
N ASN A 8 8.83 -3.00 -8.97
CA ASN A 8 7.87 -2.42 -9.92
C ASN A 8 6.46 -2.61 -9.37
N THR A 9 5.69 -1.53 -9.31
CA THR A 9 4.31 -1.55 -8.83
C THR A 9 3.42 -0.73 -9.74
N LEU A 10 2.22 -1.23 -10.00
CA LEU A 10 1.14 -0.54 -10.69
C LEU A 10 -0.04 -0.44 -9.72
N ASN A 11 -0.53 0.78 -9.51
CA ASN A 11 -1.72 1.03 -8.69
C ASN A 11 -2.74 1.75 -9.56
N VAL A 12 -3.96 1.21 -9.63
CA VAL A 12 -5.06 1.78 -10.40
C VAL A 12 -6.26 1.95 -9.48
N GLU A 13 -6.85 3.13 -9.47
CA GLU A 13 -8.04 3.42 -8.69
C GLU A 13 -9.06 4.17 -9.56
N SER A 14 -10.32 3.77 -9.48
CA SER A 14 -11.42 4.40 -10.21
C SER A 14 -12.63 4.63 -9.30
N ASN A 15 -13.28 5.78 -9.44
CA ASN A 15 -14.52 6.06 -8.72
C ASN A 15 -15.68 5.31 -9.39
N LEU A 16 -16.41 4.50 -8.63
CA LEU A 16 -17.49 3.69 -9.18
C LEU A 16 -18.73 4.54 -9.51
N PHE A 17 -19.31 5.15 -8.48
CA PHE A 17 -20.57 5.91 -8.60
C PHE A 17 -20.51 7.29 -7.94
N SER A 18 -19.70 7.44 -6.88
CA SER A 18 -19.55 8.69 -6.12
C SER A 18 -18.09 8.86 -5.72
N LYS A 19 -17.69 10.10 -5.38
CA LYS A 19 -16.37 10.38 -4.79
C LYS A 19 -16.14 9.67 -3.45
N HIS A 20 -17.17 9.07 -2.86
CA HIS A 20 -17.10 8.33 -1.61
C HIS A 20 -16.79 6.84 -1.81
N LEU A 21 -16.96 6.28 -3.00
CA LEU A 21 -16.76 4.86 -3.26
C LEU A 21 -15.93 4.63 -4.52
N SER A 22 -14.78 4.00 -4.33
CA SER A 22 -13.82 3.71 -5.39
C SER A 22 -13.48 2.22 -5.43
N LEU A 23 -13.11 1.72 -6.60
CA LEU A 23 -12.52 0.41 -6.80
C LEU A 23 -11.02 0.61 -7.01
N TYR A 24 -10.20 -0.19 -6.36
CA TYR A 24 -8.75 -0.15 -6.51
C TYR A 24 -8.18 -1.53 -6.87
N ALA A 25 -7.08 -1.51 -7.62
CA ALA A 25 -6.29 -2.67 -7.98
C ALA A 25 -4.81 -2.30 -7.94
N ASP A 26 -4.07 -3.00 -7.09
CA ASP A 26 -2.64 -2.86 -6.88
C ASP A 26 -1.96 -4.16 -7.33
N VAL A 27 -0.84 -4.02 -8.02
CA VAL A 27 -0.07 -5.12 -8.56
C VAL A 27 1.41 -4.80 -8.46
N GLY A 28 2.24 -5.76 -8.04
CA GLY A 28 3.66 -5.54 -7.82
C GLY A 28 4.53 -6.76 -8.01
N MET A 29 5.78 -6.52 -8.39
CA MET A 29 6.84 -7.50 -8.48
C MET A 29 8.16 -6.89 -8.00
N ALA A 30 8.94 -7.68 -7.28
CA ALA A 30 10.23 -7.24 -6.74
C ALA A 30 11.32 -8.24 -7.10
N ALA A 31 12.54 -7.78 -7.27
CA ALA A 31 13.71 -8.65 -7.28
C ALA A 31 14.65 -8.30 -6.13
N THR A 32 15.19 -9.34 -5.51
CA THR A 32 16.14 -9.23 -4.42
C THR A 32 17.44 -9.91 -4.82
N ILE A 33 18.56 -9.37 -4.35
CA ILE A 33 19.88 -9.97 -4.51
C ILE A 33 20.01 -11.02 -3.41
N SER A 34 20.11 -12.27 -3.84
CA SER A 34 20.42 -13.40 -2.96
C SER A 34 21.85 -13.88 -3.23
N ARG A 35 22.47 -14.56 -2.27
CA ARG A 35 23.74 -15.25 -2.50
C ARG A 35 23.48 -16.73 -2.67
N ASP A 36 24.03 -17.32 -3.73
CA ASP A 36 24.00 -18.76 -3.92
C ASP A 36 24.96 -19.48 -2.95
N PHE A 37 24.88 -20.81 -2.86
CA PHE A 37 25.75 -21.65 -2.02
C PHE A 37 27.25 -21.45 -2.30
N LEU A 38 27.59 -20.98 -3.50
CA LEU A 38 28.96 -20.65 -3.93
C LEU A 38 29.37 -19.18 -3.64
N GLY A 39 28.50 -18.40 -3.00
CA GLY A 39 28.77 -17.01 -2.64
C GLY A 39 28.56 -15.97 -3.75
N ASN A 40 28.14 -16.40 -4.94
CA ASN A 40 27.82 -15.53 -6.07
C ASN A 40 26.49 -14.78 -5.84
N GLU A 41 26.43 -13.52 -6.25
CA GLU A 41 25.18 -12.75 -6.25
C GLU A 41 24.27 -13.23 -7.39
N VAL A 42 23.07 -13.65 -7.03
CA VAL A 42 22.03 -14.12 -7.94
C VAL A 42 20.76 -13.31 -7.74
N ASP A 43 20.14 -12.92 -8.86
CA ASP A 43 18.87 -12.22 -8.85
C ASP A 43 17.75 -13.22 -8.54
N LYS A 44 17.06 -13.01 -7.42
CA LYS A 44 15.86 -13.76 -7.06
C LYS A 44 14.64 -12.88 -7.28
N ILE A 45 13.79 -13.27 -8.25
CA ILE A 45 12.52 -12.59 -8.51
C ILE A 45 11.49 -13.10 -7.49
N SER A 46 10.81 -12.18 -6.82
CA SER A 46 9.69 -12.45 -5.92
C SER A 46 8.46 -12.87 -6.72
N ASP A 47 7.60 -13.67 -6.09
CA ASP A 47 6.28 -13.94 -6.62
C ASP A 47 5.49 -12.64 -6.81
N PHE A 48 4.60 -12.69 -7.80
CA PHE A 48 3.74 -11.56 -8.16
C PHE A 48 2.72 -11.27 -7.05
N ALA A 49 2.78 -10.06 -6.52
CA ALA A 49 1.85 -9.58 -5.51
C ALA A 49 0.70 -8.82 -6.18
N TYR A 50 -0.55 -9.10 -5.80
CA TYR A 50 -1.70 -8.30 -6.20
C TYR A 50 -2.64 -8.09 -5.02
N ASN A 51 -3.41 -7.01 -5.09
CA ASN A 51 -4.45 -6.65 -4.13
C ASN A 51 -5.56 -5.90 -4.85
N VAL A 52 -6.80 -6.35 -4.71
CA VAL A 52 -7.97 -5.72 -5.32
C VAL A 52 -9.04 -5.53 -4.27
N GLY A 53 -9.68 -4.37 -4.27
CA GLY A 53 -10.71 -4.07 -3.28
C GLY A 53 -11.46 -2.79 -3.56
N ILE A 54 -12.23 -2.37 -2.57
CA ILE A 54 -12.99 -1.12 -2.59
C ILE A 54 -12.42 -0.13 -1.58
N ALA A 55 -12.51 1.15 -1.89
CA ALA A 55 -12.16 2.23 -0.99
C ALA A 55 -13.41 3.04 -0.65
N LEU A 56 -13.65 3.24 0.64
CA LEU A 56 -14.67 4.13 1.17
C LEU A 56 -14.00 5.43 1.65
N LYS A 57 -14.29 6.52 0.97
CA LYS A 57 -13.79 7.85 1.30
C LYS A 57 -14.84 8.58 2.13
N ILE A 58 -14.68 8.52 3.45
CA ILE A 58 -15.61 9.16 4.41
C ILE A 58 -15.60 10.66 4.19
N PHE A 59 -14.39 11.22 4.07
CA PHE A 59 -14.15 12.58 3.63
C PHE A 59 -13.15 12.49 2.47
N PRO A 60 -13.58 12.70 1.22
CA PRO A 60 -12.70 12.62 0.05
C PRO A 60 -11.41 13.40 0.26
N ASP A 61 -10.27 12.80 -0.06
CA ASP A 61 -8.93 13.37 0.07
C ASP A 61 -8.46 13.66 1.52
N PHE A 62 -9.25 13.30 2.54
CA PHE A 62 -8.92 13.49 3.96
C PHE A 62 -8.88 12.17 4.74
N PHE A 63 -9.97 11.40 4.72
CA PHE A 63 -10.08 10.15 5.47
C PHE A 63 -10.69 9.05 4.60
N GLU A 64 -9.85 8.06 4.30
CA GLU A 64 -10.16 6.99 3.36
C GLU A 64 -9.86 5.62 3.98
N ILE A 65 -10.77 4.67 3.75
CA ILE A 65 -10.68 3.31 4.28
C ILE A 65 -10.73 2.33 3.12
N TYR A 66 -9.69 1.52 2.98
CA TYR A 66 -9.53 0.54 1.90
C TYR A 66 -9.83 -0.86 2.44
N PHE A 67 -10.79 -1.52 1.81
CA PHE A 67 -11.24 -2.87 2.12
C PHE A 67 -10.79 -3.82 0.99
N PRO A 68 -9.77 -4.66 1.24
CA PRO A 68 -9.35 -5.64 0.26
C PRO A 68 -10.40 -6.74 0.12
N ILE A 69 -10.69 -7.11 -1.12
CA ILE A 69 -11.56 -8.24 -1.47
C ILE A 69 -10.71 -9.47 -1.74
N THR A 70 -9.63 -9.32 -2.52
CA THR A 70 -8.69 -10.40 -2.81
C THR A 70 -7.25 -9.89 -2.81
N SER A 71 -6.33 -10.73 -2.36
CA SER A 71 -4.90 -10.41 -2.29
C SER A 71 -4.08 -11.68 -2.44
N SER A 72 -2.84 -11.57 -2.94
CA SER A 72 -1.93 -12.70 -3.08
C SER A 72 -0.77 -12.67 -2.06
N GLY A 73 0.00 -13.76 -2.05
CA GLY A 73 1.22 -13.88 -1.27
C GLY A 73 0.96 -13.80 0.24
N GLU A 74 1.86 -13.10 0.94
CA GLU A 74 1.83 -12.94 2.40
C GLU A 74 0.58 -12.17 2.89
N LEU A 75 0.04 -11.27 2.07
CA LEU A 75 -1.19 -10.53 2.39
C LEU A 75 -2.41 -11.45 2.53
N ASN A 76 -2.38 -12.63 1.89
CA ASN A 76 -3.48 -13.57 2.02
C ASN A 76 -3.50 -14.25 3.40
N GLN A 77 -2.34 -14.40 4.05
CA GLN A 77 -2.19 -15.12 5.33
C GLN A 77 -2.61 -14.28 6.55
N LEU A 78 -2.75 -12.97 6.39
CA LEU A 78 -3.18 -12.06 7.45
C LEU A 78 -4.66 -12.25 7.80
N LYS A 79 -5.05 -11.95 9.05
CA LYS A 79 -6.46 -11.85 9.41
C LYS A 79 -7.08 -10.69 8.66
N TYR A 80 -8.34 -10.83 8.24
CA TYR A 80 -9.01 -9.81 7.42
C TYR A 80 -8.96 -8.40 8.02
N GLN A 81 -9.11 -8.29 9.34
CA GLN A 81 -9.04 -7.02 10.08
C GLN A 81 -7.70 -6.30 9.89
N ASP A 82 -6.60 -7.05 9.78
CA ASP A 82 -5.25 -6.52 9.57
C ASP A 82 -5.00 -6.14 8.11
N LYS A 83 -5.89 -6.54 7.20
CA LYS A 83 -5.81 -6.17 5.77
C LYS A 83 -6.48 -4.81 5.47
N ILE A 84 -7.32 -4.31 6.39
CA ILE A 84 -8.01 -3.02 6.22
C ILE A 84 -6.99 -1.88 6.36
N ARG A 85 -6.90 -1.01 5.36
CA ARG A 85 -5.96 0.12 5.36
C ARG A 85 -6.70 1.44 5.62
N PHE A 86 -6.24 2.18 6.62
CA PHE A 86 -6.73 3.51 6.95
C PHE A 86 -5.74 4.56 6.45
N VAL A 87 -6.22 5.52 5.65
CA VAL A 87 -5.41 6.62 5.11
C VAL A 87 -5.95 7.93 5.66
N LEU A 88 -5.07 8.70 6.29
CA LEU A 88 -5.36 10.02 6.82
C LEU A 88 -4.42 11.04 6.16
N ASN A 89 -4.99 12.00 5.45
CA ASN A 89 -4.25 13.07 4.79
C ASN A 89 -4.20 14.33 5.68
N LEU A 90 -3.03 14.57 6.27
CA LEU A 90 -2.82 15.67 7.21
C LEU A 90 -2.56 17.04 6.55
N LYS A 91 -2.48 17.12 5.21
CA LYS A 91 -2.19 18.39 4.51
C LYS A 91 -3.21 19.49 4.87
N LEU A 92 -4.46 19.10 5.06
CA LEU A 92 -5.55 20.04 5.37
C LEU A 92 -5.48 20.61 6.80
N ILE A 93 -4.76 19.95 7.71
CA ILE A 93 -4.73 20.30 9.13
C ILE A 93 -3.50 21.14 9.49
N GLN A 94 -2.51 21.25 8.58
CA GLN A 94 -1.23 21.92 8.83
C GLN A 94 -0.68 21.60 10.23
N PRO A 95 -0.37 20.32 10.56
CA PRO A 95 -0.12 19.89 11.93
C PRO A 95 1.01 20.68 12.61
N PHE A 96 2.02 21.11 11.86
CA PHE A 96 3.12 21.93 12.37
C PHE A 96 2.69 23.36 12.76
N GLU A 97 1.68 23.93 12.09
CA GLU A 97 1.10 25.22 12.50
C GLU A 97 0.31 25.11 13.79
N ILE A 98 -0.41 24.00 13.99
CA ILE A 98 -1.13 23.73 15.23
C ILE A 98 -0.16 23.60 16.39
N VAL A 99 0.90 22.79 16.25
CA VAL A 99 1.93 22.63 17.29
C VAL A 99 2.58 23.98 17.64
N ARG A 100 2.90 24.81 16.63
CA ARG A 100 3.46 26.15 16.85
C ARG A 100 2.52 27.08 17.63
N LYS A 101 1.20 26.93 17.50
CA LYS A 101 0.21 27.73 18.26
C LYS A 101 0.04 27.27 19.71
N PHE A 102 0.44 26.06 20.06
CA PHE A 102 0.42 25.56 21.44
C PHE A 102 1.71 25.89 22.22
N ASP A 103 2.81 26.17 21.51
CA ASP A 103 4.10 26.59 22.08
C ASP A 103 4.19 28.11 22.32
N MET A 104 3.08 28.85 22.17
CA MET A 104 2.95 30.30 22.41
C MET A 104 2.01 30.60 23.57
#